data_AF-A0A7S0DWL6-F1
#
_entry.id   AF-A0A7S0DWL6-F1
#
_cell.length_a   1.000
_cell.length_b   1.000
_cell.length_c   1.000
_cell.angle_alpha   90.00
_cell.angle_beta   90.00
_cell.angle_gamma   90.00
#
_symmetry.space_group_name_H-M   'P 1'
#
loop_
_entity.id
_entity.type
_entity.pdbx_description
1 polymer ?
#
loop_
_entity_poly.entity_id
_entity_poly.type
_entity_poly.pdbx_seq_one_letter_code
_entity_poly.pdbx_strand_id
1 'polypeptide(L)'
;MNDRTTLSVHESGRTLDPTDIVLGGIWLGPGSGDCGDGNRPDLGQENATAAVEAALRNGIREFDTAPWYGAGASEERLGRALQALTKRGLAAADEARVVTKAGRLFREPDGTTPCLAGFDAAGRATLAERVCKNDYSAAGAEASLRESLQRLGKPSVFGLRVHDPNDNNLNKAGTESFVDEVAQALSVEGGEEGEGMCAALRRLRGEGTVAHVGLGMNSNCEAHQGVPDEVIRLLREAPRGTFDSALLAGGWNLLCQAGLPCFVECERAGVAVYVAGVFGSGLLVGGDTYAYQKAPAHLVERAQQWGSLAARHGHSLPAVAIAFAGLPTCVTRVVLGMASAEQVEANLAWVAESATVGPALWAEARATGLLGEEIPLPSK
;
A
#
# COMPACT_ATOMS: atom_id res chain seq x y z
N MET A 1 20.84 -6.64 -26.99
CA MET A 1 19.63 -7.23 -27.62
C MET A 1 19.18 -8.44 -26.81
N ASN A 2 18.39 -8.17 -25.79
CA ASN A 2 17.24 -8.97 -25.38
C ASN A 2 16.39 -7.99 -24.58
N ASP A 3 15.56 -7.26 -25.32
CA ASP A 3 14.66 -6.23 -24.81
C ASP A 3 13.52 -6.94 -24.08
N ARG A 4 13.77 -7.35 -22.83
CA ARG A 4 12.77 -8.01 -21.98
C ARG A 4 11.98 -6.93 -21.26
N THR A 5 11.11 -6.26 -22.00
CA THR A 5 10.01 -5.41 -21.49
C THR A 5 8.82 -6.26 -21.01
N THR A 6 8.95 -7.59 -21.07
CA THR A 6 7.90 -8.55 -20.74
C THR A 6 8.18 -9.21 -19.40
N LEU A 7 7.16 -9.21 -18.52
CA LEU A 7 7.15 -9.99 -17.28
C LEU A 7 7.27 -11.49 -17.61
N SER A 8 7.92 -12.29 -16.76
CA SER A 8 7.94 -13.74 -17.00
C SER A 8 6.53 -14.31 -16.82
N VAL A 9 5.97 -14.77 -17.94
CA VAL A 9 4.57 -15.21 -18.05
C VAL A 9 4.38 -16.66 -17.65
N HIS A 10 5.45 -17.35 -17.27
CA HIS A 10 5.46 -18.80 -17.40
C HIS A 10 4.51 -19.54 -16.45
N GLU A 11 3.88 -18.84 -15.48
CA GLU A 11 2.94 -19.44 -14.52
C GLU A 11 1.82 -18.46 -14.06
N SER A 12 1.32 -17.55 -14.91
CA SER A 12 0.24 -16.62 -14.48
C SER A 12 -1.06 -17.37 -14.17
N GLY A 13 -1.73 -16.98 -13.07
CA GLY A 13 -3.01 -17.57 -12.62
C GLY A 13 -2.99 -18.11 -11.19
N ARG A 14 -2.22 -17.51 -10.27
CA ARG A 14 -2.29 -17.92 -8.85
C ARG A 14 -3.68 -17.62 -8.29
N THR A 15 -4.31 -18.62 -7.73
CA THR A 15 -5.49 -18.43 -6.86
C THR A 15 -5.06 -17.74 -5.57
N LEU A 16 -5.64 -16.57 -5.31
CA LEU A 16 -5.46 -15.85 -4.05
C LEU A 16 -6.34 -16.48 -2.97
N ASP A 17 -5.78 -16.60 -1.78
CA ASP A 17 -6.53 -17.00 -0.58
C ASP A 17 -6.39 -15.92 0.52
N PRO A 18 -7.13 -16.01 1.63
CA PRO A 18 -7.08 -14.98 2.68
C PRO A 18 -5.69 -14.68 3.24
N THR A 19 -4.74 -15.62 3.17
CA THR A 19 -3.35 -15.42 3.62
C THR A 19 -2.50 -14.59 2.66
N ASP A 20 -2.97 -14.42 1.42
CA ASP A 20 -2.40 -13.51 0.42
C ASP A 20 -2.92 -12.08 0.53
N ILE A 21 -3.97 -11.89 1.31
CA ILE A 21 -4.58 -10.59 1.51
C ILE A 21 -3.90 -9.87 2.66
N VAL A 22 -3.62 -8.60 2.44
CA VAL A 22 -3.15 -7.65 3.45
C VAL A 22 -4.28 -6.66 3.72
N LEU A 23 -4.61 -6.44 5.00
CA LEU A 23 -5.54 -5.38 5.35
C LEU A 23 -4.83 -4.03 5.19
N GLY A 24 -5.33 -3.19 4.29
CA GLY A 24 -4.88 -1.82 4.11
C GLY A 24 -5.46 -0.91 5.20
N GLY A 25 -4.62 -0.52 6.16
CA GLY A 25 -4.99 0.21 7.37
C GLY A 25 -5.43 1.66 7.16
N ILE A 26 -5.39 2.16 5.92
CA ILE A 26 -5.80 3.52 5.58
C ILE A 26 -7.25 3.84 6.01
N TRP A 27 -8.12 2.83 6.05
CA TRP A 27 -9.53 2.94 6.49
C TRP A 27 -9.74 2.80 8.01
N LEU A 28 -8.69 2.53 8.78
CA LEU A 28 -8.77 2.48 10.24
C LEU A 28 -8.73 3.89 10.86
N GLY A 29 -8.20 4.87 10.13
CA GLY A 29 -8.20 6.29 10.49
C GLY A 29 -9.08 7.13 9.56
N PRO A 30 -9.51 8.33 10.00
CA PRO A 30 -10.14 9.29 9.11
C PRO A 30 -9.15 9.75 8.01
N GLY A 31 -9.66 10.44 7.00
CA GLY A 31 -8.84 11.07 5.96
C GLY A 31 -9.05 12.57 5.97
N SER A 32 -7.97 13.36 5.96
CA SER A 32 -8.00 14.78 5.62
C SER A 32 -7.62 14.92 4.15
N GLY A 33 -8.53 15.43 3.33
CA GLY A 33 -8.29 15.64 1.89
C GLY A 33 -6.99 16.41 1.60
N ASP A 34 -6.59 17.32 2.49
CA ASP A 34 -5.35 18.11 2.36
C ASP A 34 -4.07 17.27 2.50
N CYS A 35 -4.15 16.11 3.16
CA CYS A 35 -3.05 15.15 3.28
C CYS A 35 -3.08 14.08 2.18
N GLY A 36 -3.79 14.28 1.06
CA GLY A 36 -3.75 13.36 -0.10
C GLY A 36 -4.36 11.97 0.14
N ASP A 37 -4.95 11.75 1.31
CA ASP A 37 -5.63 10.51 1.70
C ASP A 37 -7.11 10.50 1.25
N GLY A 38 -7.64 11.62 0.76
CA GLY A 38 -9.07 11.79 0.48
C GLY A 38 -9.89 12.02 1.75
N ASN A 39 -11.14 12.47 1.56
CA ASN A 39 -12.04 12.82 2.66
C ASN A 39 -12.80 11.59 3.16
N ARG A 40 -12.24 10.87 4.14
CA ARG A 40 -12.85 9.66 4.72
C ARG A 40 -13.47 9.96 6.08
N PRO A 41 -14.68 9.46 6.38
CA PRO A 41 -15.31 9.67 7.66
C PRO A 41 -14.53 9.00 8.80
N ASP A 42 -14.66 9.53 10.00
CA ASP A 42 -14.17 8.85 11.20
C ASP A 42 -15.17 7.77 11.63
N LEU A 43 -14.80 6.50 11.47
CA LEU A 43 -15.62 5.35 11.88
C LEU A 43 -15.34 4.89 13.32
N GLY A 44 -14.33 5.46 13.98
CA GLY A 44 -13.99 5.20 15.38
C GLY A 44 -13.25 3.88 15.65
N GLN A 45 -12.77 3.75 16.89
CA GLN A 45 -11.96 2.62 17.37
C GLN A 45 -12.72 1.28 17.37
N GLU A 46 -14.01 1.28 17.69
CA GLU A 46 -14.80 0.04 17.78
C GLU A 46 -14.92 -0.61 16.40
N ASN A 47 -15.22 0.19 15.38
CA ASN A 47 -15.28 -0.26 14.01
C ASN A 47 -13.90 -0.77 13.51
N ALA A 48 -12.82 -0.06 13.82
CA ALA A 48 -11.46 -0.53 13.53
C ALA A 48 -11.17 -1.89 14.19
N THR A 49 -11.60 -2.07 15.44
CA THR A 49 -11.43 -3.32 16.18
C THR A 49 -12.22 -4.46 15.55
N ALA A 50 -13.47 -4.20 15.14
CA ALA A 50 -14.33 -5.18 14.48
C ALA A 50 -13.76 -5.62 13.11
N ALA A 51 -13.25 -4.69 12.31
CA ALA A 51 -12.61 -5.00 11.03
C ALA A 51 -11.34 -5.87 11.21
N VAL A 52 -10.47 -5.51 12.16
CA VAL A 52 -9.26 -6.29 12.48
C VAL A 52 -9.62 -7.68 13.00
N GLU A 53 -10.63 -7.79 13.86
CA GLU A 53 -11.12 -9.07 14.37
C GLU A 53 -11.63 -9.98 13.26
N ALA A 54 -12.48 -9.46 12.38
CA ALA A 54 -13.01 -10.21 11.24
C ALA A 54 -11.88 -10.66 10.30
N ALA A 55 -10.90 -9.80 10.04
CA ALA A 55 -9.74 -10.13 9.21
C ALA A 55 -8.96 -11.32 9.80
N LEU A 56 -8.61 -11.25 11.08
CA LEU A 56 -7.88 -12.31 11.78
C LEU A 56 -8.67 -13.63 11.80
N ARG A 57 -9.98 -13.57 12.08
CA ARG A 57 -10.85 -14.76 12.12
C ARG A 57 -10.92 -15.48 10.77
N ASN A 58 -10.81 -14.75 9.67
CA ASN A 58 -10.89 -15.30 8.33
C ASN A 58 -9.53 -15.55 7.65
N GLY A 59 -8.43 -15.56 8.40
CA GLY A 59 -7.12 -16.00 7.88
C GLY A 59 -6.19 -14.88 7.39
N ILE A 60 -6.63 -13.62 7.37
CA ILE A 60 -5.73 -12.49 7.12
C ILE A 60 -4.77 -12.37 8.30
N ARG A 61 -3.46 -12.24 8.01
CA ARG A 61 -2.40 -12.17 9.04
C ARG A 61 -1.51 -10.95 8.92
N GLU A 62 -1.63 -10.18 7.85
CA GLU A 62 -0.76 -9.04 7.58
C GLU A 62 -1.56 -7.75 7.45
N PHE A 63 -1.05 -6.69 8.08
CA PHE A 63 -1.70 -5.39 8.20
C PHE A 63 -0.69 -4.32 7.77
N ASP A 64 -1.03 -3.59 6.71
CA ASP A 64 -0.25 -2.45 6.24
C ASP A 64 -0.82 -1.16 6.83
N THR A 65 0.01 -0.37 7.51
CA THR A 65 -0.37 0.94 8.04
C THR A 65 0.73 1.96 7.72
N ALA A 66 0.59 3.20 8.15
CA ALA A 66 1.59 4.24 8.01
C ALA A 66 1.31 5.39 8.98
N PRO A 67 2.34 6.17 9.38
CA PRO A 67 2.14 7.44 10.06
C PRO A 67 1.25 8.40 9.26
N TRP A 68 1.34 8.37 7.93
CA TRP A 68 0.53 9.21 7.03
C TRP A 68 -0.98 8.95 7.14
N TYR A 69 -1.38 7.71 7.44
CA TYR A 69 -2.79 7.30 7.38
C TYR A 69 -3.58 7.88 8.54
N GLY A 70 -4.37 8.91 8.22
CA GLY A 70 -5.08 9.72 9.22
C GLY A 70 -4.13 10.40 10.21
N ALA A 71 -2.94 10.81 9.75
CA ALA A 71 -1.89 11.42 10.56
C ALA A 71 -1.58 10.67 11.87
N GLY A 72 -1.46 9.34 11.78
CA GLY A 72 -1.12 8.44 12.89
C GLY A 72 -2.33 7.70 13.47
N ALA A 73 -3.55 8.11 13.14
CA ALA A 73 -4.77 7.46 13.64
C ALA A 73 -4.83 5.97 13.29
N SER A 74 -4.40 5.59 12.08
CA SER A 74 -4.39 4.20 11.64
C SER A 74 -3.51 3.32 12.53
N GLU A 75 -2.27 3.75 12.79
CA GLU A 75 -1.31 3.02 13.62
C GLU A 75 -1.85 2.83 15.04
N GLU A 76 -2.37 3.89 15.64
CA GLU A 76 -2.89 3.82 17.00
C GLU A 76 -4.10 2.92 17.14
N ARG A 77 -5.02 2.97 16.16
CA ARG A 77 -6.25 2.18 16.20
C ARG A 77 -5.98 0.71 15.93
N LEU A 78 -5.05 0.41 15.01
CA LEU A 78 -4.58 -0.95 14.78
C LEU A 78 -3.91 -1.51 16.04
N GLY A 79 -3.02 -0.73 16.67
CA GLY A 79 -2.35 -1.10 17.92
C GLY A 79 -3.32 -1.44 19.05
N ARG A 80 -4.28 -0.53 19.31
CA ARG A 80 -5.34 -0.73 20.31
C ARG A 80 -6.24 -1.92 19.98
N ALA A 81 -6.61 -2.10 18.71
CA ALA A 81 -7.41 -3.24 18.27
C ALA A 81 -6.71 -4.57 18.54
N LEU A 82 -5.45 -4.72 18.12
CA LEU A 82 -4.66 -5.93 18.35
C LEU A 82 -4.51 -6.20 19.85
N GLN A 83 -4.16 -5.19 20.67
CA GLN A 83 -4.05 -5.36 22.12
C GLN A 83 -5.38 -5.81 22.75
N ALA A 84 -6.51 -5.21 22.33
CA ALA A 84 -7.82 -5.60 22.84
C ALA A 84 -8.17 -7.05 22.46
N LEU A 85 -7.82 -7.48 21.25
CA LEU A 85 -8.08 -8.84 20.76
C LEU A 85 -7.19 -9.89 21.43
N THR A 86 -5.91 -9.58 21.68
CA THR A 86 -5.03 -10.39 22.53
C THR A 86 -5.64 -10.58 23.93
N LYS A 87 -6.11 -9.49 24.57
CA LYS A 87 -6.76 -9.56 25.89
C LYS A 87 -8.07 -10.38 25.87
N ARG A 88 -8.76 -10.45 24.73
CA ARG A 88 -9.94 -11.30 24.51
C ARG A 88 -9.60 -12.76 24.19
N GLY A 89 -8.31 -13.12 24.08
CA GLY A 89 -7.85 -14.48 23.82
C GLY A 89 -7.80 -14.88 22.35
N LEU A 90 -7.82 -13.92 21.41
CA LEU A 90 -7.67 -14.23 19.99
C LEU A 90 -6.17 -14.38 19.65
N ALA A 91 -5.64 -15.60 19.71
CA ALA A 91 -4.22 -15.90 19.49
C ALA A 91 -3.65 -15.34 18.17
N ALA A 92 -4.46 -15.31 17.10
CA ALA A 92 -4.05 -14.75 15.81
C ALA A 92 -3.65 -13.26 15.89
N ALA A 93 -4.11 -12.51 16.90
CA ALA A 93 -3.72 -11.12 17.11
C ALA A 93 -2.25 -10.97 17.54
N ASP A 94 -1.70 -11.95 18.26
CA ASP A 94 -0.29 -11.96 18.69
C ASP A 94 0.64 -12.31 17.52
N GLU A 95 0.15 -13.08 16.55
CA GLU A 95 0.86 -13.48 15.32
C GLU A 95 0.71 -12.45 14.18
N ALA A 96 -0.05 -11.38 14.40
CA ALA A 96 -0.33 -10.38 13.37
C ALA A 96 0.96 -9.68 12.90
N ARG A 97 1.26 -9.80 11.61
CA ARG A 97 2.37 -9.11 10.95
C ARG A 97 1.96 -7.68 10.63
N VAL A 98 2.42 -6.74 11.45
CA VAL A 98 2.22 -5.30 11.21
C VAL A 98 3.38 -4.76 10.40
N VAL A 99 3.10 -4.13 9.25
CA VAL A 99 4.09 -3.39 8.47
C VAL A 99 3.70 -1.92 8.46
N THR A 100 4.63 -1.04 8.84
CA THR A 100 4.44 0.41 8.77
C THR A 100 5.45 1.05 7.81
N LYS A 101 5.42 2.39 7.70
CA LYS A 101 6.23 3.14 6.73
C LYS A 101 7.03 4.26 7.39
N ALA A 102 8.18 4.57 6.80
CA ALA A 102 9.13 5.57 7.24
C ALA A 102 9.27 6.72 6.24
N GLY A 103 9.72 7.86 6.75
CA GLY A 103 10.08 9.03 5.95
C GLY A 103 9.07 10.17 6.02
N ARG A 104 7.83 9.92 6.46
CA ARG A 104 6.81 10.94 6.68
C ARG A 104 6.46 11.02 8.16
N LEU A 105 7.05 12.00 8.85
CA LEU A 105 6.93 12.19 10.28
C LEU A 105 5.84 13.22 10.60
N PHE A 106 5.14 13.07 11.73
CA PHE A 106 4.15 14.06 12.18
C PHE A 106 4.65 14.82 13.39
N ARG A 107 4.45 16.13 13.34
CA ARG A 107 4.89 17.10 14.34
C ARG A 107 3.70 17.91 14.83
N GLU A 108 3.79 18.37 16.06
CA GLU A 108 2.89 19.34 16.65
C GLU A 108 2.91 20.67 15.84
N PRO A 109 2.02 21.63 16.11
CA PRO A 109 1.95 22.89 15.35
C PRO A 109 3.26 23.70 15.32
N ASP A 110 4.18 23.44 16.26
CA ASP A 110 5.52 24.04 16.26
C ASP A 110 6.45 23.50 15.14
N GLY A 111 6.05 22.42 14.47
CA GLY A 111 6.77 21.78 13.37
C GLY A 111 8.02 20.99 13.78
N THR A 112 8.27 20.81 15.08
CA THR A 112 9.50 20.20 15.62
C THR A 112 9.23 19.10 16.65
N THR A 113 8.21 19.23 17.47
CA THR A 113 7.86 18.28 18.52
C THR A 113 7.10 17.09 17.91
N PRO A 114 7.49 15.83 18.14
CA PRO A 114 6.75 14.68 17.63
C PRO A 114 5.32 14.58 18.17
N CYS A 115 4.36 14.25 17.30
CA CYS A 115 2.98 13.96 17.70
C CYS A 115 2.87 12.57 18.36
N LEU A 116 3.19 12.50 19.65
CA LEU A 116 3.16 11.26 20.43
C LEU A 116 1.82 11.04 21.16
N ALA A 117 1.03 12.11 21.33
CA ALA A 117 -0.30 12.00 21.91
C ALA A 117 -1.23 11.26 20.95
N GLY A 118 -1.99 10.30 21.49
CA GLY A 118 -2.94 9.53 20.72
C GLY A 118 -3.94 10.42 19.98
N PHE A 119 -4.24 10.11 18.73
CA PHE A 119 -5.30 10.63 17.89
C PHE A 119 -6.67 10.64 18.55
N ASP A 120 -6.94 9.89 19.62
CA ASP A 120 -8.20 10.00 20.37
C ASP A 120 -8.03 10.67 21.76
N ALA A 121 -6.82 11.07 22.15
CA ALA A 121 -6.52 11.66 23.45
C ALA A 121 -7.00 13.12 23.62
N ALA A 122 -7.48 13.49 24.81
CA ALA A 122 -7.88 14.88 25.08
C ALA A 122 -6.67 15.84 25.02
N GLY A 123 -6.87 17.05 24.47
CA GLY A 123 -5.83 18.09 24.40
C GLY A 123 -4.74 17.89 23.34
N ARG A 124 -4.91 16.91 22.44
CA ARG A 124 -4.03 16.66 21.29
C ARG A 124 -4.21 17.71 20.18
N ALA A 125 -3.20 17.87 19.33
CA ALA A 125 -3.38 18.52 18.02
C ALA A 125 -4.36 17.72 17.15
N THR A 126 -5.34 18.43 16.59
CA THR A 126 -6.28 17.90 15.60
C THR A 126 -5.55 17.50 14.32
N LEU A 127 -6.19 16.68 13.48
CA LEU A 127 -5.65 16.27 12.20
C LEU A 127 -5.18 17.46 11.34
N ALA A 128 -5.92 18.57 11.37
CA ALA A 128 -5.62 19.78 10.60
C ALA A 128 -4.45 20.60 11.16
N GLU A 129 -4.12 20.42 12.45
CA GLU A 129 -3.05 21.15 13.14
C GLU A 129 -1.71 20.43 13.07
N ARG A 130 -1.70 19.12 12.82
CA ARG A 130 -0.47 18.33 12.72
C ARG A 130 0.29 18.68 11.45
N VAL A 131 1.59 18.90 11.60
CA VAL A 131 2.50 19.23 10.49
C VAL A 131 3.24 17.97 10.07
N CYS A 132 3.17 17.60 8.80
CA CYS A 132 4.04 16.55 8.28
C CYS A 132 5.42 17.11 7.90
N LYS A 133 6.47 16.38 8.28
CA LYS A 133 7.86 16.63 7.94
C LYS A 133 8.46 15.39 7.32
N ASN A 134 9.00 15.54 6.12
CA ASN A 134 9.70 14.46 5.46
C ASN A 134 11.14 14.37 5.98
N ASP A 135 11.64 13.16 6.15
CA ASP A 135 13.03 12.87 6.53
C ASP A 135 13.42 11.48 6.04
N TYR A 136 14.08 11.42 4.89
CA TYR A 136 14.56 10.18 4.28
C TYR A 136 16.03 9.88 4.62
N SER A 137 16.55 10.46 5.71
CA SER A 137 17.84 10.06 6.29
C SER A 137 17.73 8.77 7.11
N ALA A 138 18.88 8.24 7.51
CA ALA A 138 18.99 7.15 8.48
C ALA A 138 18.35 7.51 9.82
N ALA A 139 18.53 8.75 10.30
CA ALA A 139 17.89 9.23 11.53
C ALA A 139 16.36 9.32 11.38
N GLY A 140 15.89 9.73 10.21
CA GLY A 140 14.46 9.75 9.86
C GLY A 140 13.83 8.35 9.89
N ALA A 141 14.58 7.33 9.46
CA ALA A 141 14.15 5.93 9.56
C ALA A 141 13.96 5.47 11.02
N GLU A 142 14.97 5.72 11.86
CA GLU A 142 14.94 5.37 13.29
C GLU A 142 13.86 6.13 14.06
N ALA A 143 13.70 7.41 13.76
CA ALA A 143 12.63 8.24 14.32
C ALA A 143 11.27 7.71 13.91
N SER A 144 11.07 7.40 12.62
CA SER A 144 9.83 6.84 12.10
C SER A 144 9.46 5.56 12.85
N LEU A 145 10.39 4.60 12.96
CA LEU A 145 10.16 3.35 13.65
C LEU A 145 9.80 3.57 15.12
N ARG A 146 10.60 4.35 15.85
CA ARG A 146 10.39 4.62 17.28
C ARG A 146 9.01 5.26 17.54
N GLU A 147 8.67 6.27 16.76
CA GLU A 147 7.39 6.97 16.89
C GLU A 147 6.20 6.08 16.50
N SER A 148 6.36 5.24 15.47
CA SER A 148 5.36 4.24 15.08
C SER A 148 5.12 3.18 16.15
N LEU A 149 6.18 2.65 16.77
CA LEU A 149 6.07 1.69 17.87
C LEU A 149 5.31 2.28 19.07
N GLN A 150 5.55 3.56 19.36
CA GLN A 150 4.81 4.26 20.41
C GLN A 150 3.32 4.42 20.06
N ARG A 151 2.99 4.86 18.84
CA ARG A 151 1.59 4.98 18.38
C ARG A 151 0.89 3.63 18.39
N LEU A 152 1.53 2.59 17.86
CA LEU A 152 1.04 1.21 17.86
C LEU A 152 0.91 0.63 19.28
N GLY A 153 1.66 1.15 20.26
CA GLY A 153 1.77 0.54 21.58
C GLY A 153 2.35 -0.88 21.52
N LYS A 154 3.26 -1.14 20.56
CA LYS A 154 3.87 -2.46 20.32
C LYS A 154 5.39 -2.39 20.53
N PRO A 155 6.02 -3.47 21.04
CA PRO A 155 7.47 -3.51 21.20
C PRO A 155 8.22 -3.68 19.87
N SER A 156 7.55 -4.22 18.85
CA SER A 156 8.11 -4.47 17.52
C SER A 156 7.03 -4.47 16.43
N VAL A 157 7.48 -4.37 15.18
CA VAL A 157 6.69 -4.54 13.96
C VAL A 157 7.35 -5.59 13.06
N PHE A 158 6.58 -6.23 12.19
CA PHE A 158 7.12 -7.21 11.25
C PHE A 158 7.99 -6.52 10.20
N GLY A 159 7.59 -5.35 9.71
CA GLY A 159 8.36 -4.67 8.67
C GLY A 159 8.24 -3.15 8.64
N LEU A 160 9.14 -2.55 7.87
CA LEU A 160 9.22 -1.10 7.64
C LEU A 160 9.42 -0.82 6.14
N ARG A 161 8.65 0.13 5.60
CA ARG A 161 8.71 0.52 4.18
C ARG A 161 9.15 1.97 4.00
N VAL A 162 9.93 2.29 2.97
CA VAL A 162 10.17 3.67 2.54
C VAL A 162 8.87 4.22 1.92
N HIS A 163 8.38 5.38 2.39
CA HIS A 163 7.07 5.91 1.99
C HIS A 163 7.19 7.05 0.97
N ASP A 164 6.93 6.79 -0.31
CA ASP A 164 6.70 7.83 -1.34
C ASP A 164 7.66 9.05 -1.31
N PRO A 165 9.00 8.86 -1.33
CA PRO A 165 9.93 9.97 -1.55
C PRO A 165 9.67 10.62 -2.92
N ASN A 166 9.77 11.94 -3.00
CA ASN A 166 9.44 12.77 -4.17
C ASN A 166 7.97 12.72 -4.65
N ASP A 167 7.15 11.77 -4.18
CA ASP A 167 5.70 11.68 -4.47
C ASP A 167 4.87 12.16 -3.29
N ASN A 168 5.01 13.42 -2.91
CA ASN A 168 4.23 14.00 -1.83
C ASN A 168 3.83 15.45 -2.12
N ASN A 169 2.70 15.87 -1.56
CA ASN A 169 2.19 17.23 -1.73
C ASN A 169 3.06 18.30 -1.07
N LEU A 170 4.11 17.91 -0.33
CA LEU A 170 4.98 18.78 0.47
C LEU A 170 6.26 19.18 -0.30
N ASN A 171 6.90 18.23 -0.97
CA ASN A 171 8.15 18.37 -1.70
C ASN A 171 7.88 18.38 -3.21
N LYS A 172 7.53 19.56 -3.75
CA LYS A 172 7.15 19.71 -5.16
C LYS A 172 8.37 19.99 -6.04
N ALA A 173 8.62 19.13 -7.01
CA ALA A 173 9.67 19.34 -8.01
C ALA A 173 9.53 20.72 -8.68
N GLY A 174 10.66 21.42 -8.83
CA GLY A 174 10.72 22.75 -9.46
C GLY A 174 10.46 23.93 -8.52
N THR A 175 10.23 23.71 -7.21
CA THR A 175 10.26 24.79 -6.21
C THR A 175 11.68 25.00 -5.67
N GLU A 176 11.97 26.20 -5.15
CA GLU A 176 13.26 26.50 -4.51
C GLU A 176 13.54 25.64 -3.27
N SER A 177 12.49 25.09 -2.66
CA SER A 177 12.57 24.22 -1.49
C SER A 177 12.65 22.73 -1.84
N PHE A 178 12.72 22.37 -3.12
CA PHE A 178 12.77 20.98 -3.53
C PHE A 178 14.06 20.32 -3.06
N VAL A 179 13.91 19.15 -2.44
CA VAL A 179 15.02 18.26 -2.07
C VAL A 179 14.79 16.94 -2.78
N ASP A 180 15.83 16.36 -3.38
CA ASP A 180 15.72 15.01 -3.93
C ASP A 180 15.71 13.98 -2.79
N GLU A 181 14.50 13.62 -2.35
CA GLU A 181 14.27 12.70 -1.23
C GLU A 181 14.68 11.27 -1.57
N VAL A 182 14.66 10.90 -2.85
CA VAL A 182 15.19 9.61 -3.30
C VAL A 182 16.72 9.59 -3.20
N ALA A 183 17.40 10.66 -3.60
CA ALA A 183 18.84 10.78 -3.36
C ALA A 183 19.17 10.71 -1.86
N GLN A 184 18.38 11.37 -1.01
CA GLN A 184 18.54 11.28 0.44
C GLN A 184 18.36 9.83 0.93
N ALA A 185 17.30 9.14 0.49
CA ALA A 185 17.02 7.75 0.86
C ALA A 185 18.15 6.80 0.43
N LEU A 186 18.77 7.05 -0.72
CA LEU A 186 19.85 6.27 -1.31
C LEU A 186 21.25 6.65 -0.81
N SER A 187 21.38 7.73 -0.03
CA SER A 187 22.68 8.26 0.36
C SER A 187 23.54 7.20 1.05
N VAL A 188 24.77 7.07 0.56
CA VAL A 188 25.84 6.23 1.11
C VAL A 188 26.97 7.06 1.71
N GLU A 189 26.76 8.38 1.85
CA GLU A 189 27.67 9.21 2.63
C GLU A 189 27.80 8.62 4.04
N GLY A 190 29.01 8.60 4.59
CA GLY A 190 29.33 7.89 5.84
C GLY A 190 29.77 6.41 5.70
N GLY A 191 29.84 5.84 4.49
CA GLY A 191 30.41 4.50 4.27
C GLY A 191 29.40 3.36 4.45
N GLU A 192 29.82 2.19 4.94
CA GLU A 192 28.94 1.00 5.08
C GLU A 192 27.72 1.25 5.99
N GLU A 193 27.83 2.19 6.94
CA GLU A 193 26.73 2.57 7.84
C GLU A 193 25.64 3.37 7.14
N GLY A 194 26.01 4.16 6.12
CA GLY A 194 25.18 4.97 5.23
C GLY A 194 24.24 5.98 5.93
N GLU A 195 24.26 7.23 5.49
CA GLU A 195 23.39 8.29 6.02
C GLU A 195 21.95 8.25 5.45
N GLY A 196 21.70 7.44 4.42
CA GLY A 196 20.38 7.30 3.80
C GLY A 196 19.45 6.30 4.49
N MET A 197 18.15 6.50 4.33
CA MET A 197 17.11 5.61 4.87
C MET A 197 17.29 4.15 4.45
N CYS A 198 17.70 3.87 3.21
CA CYS A 198 17.91 2.51 2.73
C CYS A 198 18.99 1.78 3.55
N ALA A 199 20.06 2.48 3.95
CA ALA A 199 21.11 1.91 4.78
C ALA A 199 20.60 1.58 6.19
N ALA A 200 19.84 2.49 6.81
CA ALA A 200 19.24 2.26 8.12
C ALA A 200 18.25 1.08 8.12
N LEU A 201 17.38 0.97 7.10
CA LEU A 201 16.43 -0.15 7.00
C LEU A 201 17.18 -1.49 6.88
N ARG A 202 18.27 -1.55 6.10
CA ARG A 202 19.11 -2.76 6.01
C ARG A 202 19.73 -3.11 7.35
N ARG A 203 20.24 -2.12 8.10
CA ARG A 203 20.79 -2.30 9.45
C ARG A 203 19.73 -2.86 10.41
N LEU A 204 18.57 -2.21 10.48
CA LEU A 204 17.45 -2.64 11.32
C LEU A 204 17.02 -4.08 11.02
N ARG A 205 17.05 -4.50 9.75
CA ARG A 205 16.79 -5.90 9.39
C ARG A 205 17.94 -6.84 9.77
N GLY A 206 19.19 -6.43 9.53
CA GLY A 206 20.37 -7.21 9.90
C GLY A 206 20.50 -7.46 11.39
N GLU A 207 20.05 -6.52 12.22
CA GLU A 207 19.96 -6.63 13.68
C GLU A 207 18.75 -7.44 14.17
N GLY A 208 17.82 -7.78 13.27
CA GLY A 208 16.56 -8.46 13.61
C GLY A 208 15.51 -7.56 14.26
N THR A 209 15.70 -6.24 14.26
CA THR A 209 14.72 -5.26 14.77
C THR A 209 13.42 -5.27 13.96
N VAL A 210 13.53 -5.45 12.64
CA VAL A 210 12.41 -5.75 11.74
C VAL A 210 12.75 -6.98 10.91
N ALA A 211 11.75 -7.76 10.52
CA ALA A 211 11.96 -8.95 9.69
C ALA A 211 11.86 -8.63 8.18
N HIS A 212 11.22 -7.52 7.82
CA HIS A 212 10.87 -7.19 6.44
C HIS A 212 11.12 -5.72 6.11
N VAL A 213 11.80 -5.47 5.00
CA VAL A 213 12.10 -4.13 4.47
C VAL A 213 11.47 -3.99 3.09
N GLY A 214 10.87 -2.84 2.79
CA GLY A 214 10.28 -2.66 1.47
C GLY A 214 10.09 -1.23 1.01
N LEU A 215 9.47 -1.11 -0.15
CA LEU A 215 8.92 0.14 -0.66
C LEU A 215 7.42 0.17 -0.40
N GLY A 216 6.88 1.33 -0.05
CA GLY A 216 5.45 1.60 0.03
C GLY A 216 5.17 2.83 -0.80
N MET A 217 4.92 2.63 -2.09
CA MET A 217 4.91 3.71 -3.06
C MET A 217 3.68 3.66 -3.97
N ASN A 218 3.17 4.83 -4.35
CA ASN A 218 2.24 4.93 -5.45
C ASN A 218 2.99 4.79 -6.78
N SER A 219 2.32 4.18 -7.77
CA SER A 219 2.92 3.77 -9.04
C SER A 219 2.01 4.11 -10.23
N ASN A 220 1.09 5.04 -10.04
CA ASN A 220 0.26 5.60 -11.10
C ASN A 220 1.01 6.73 -11.82
N CYS A 221 0.55 7.13 -13.01
CA CYS A 221 1.01 8.32 -13.71
C CYS A 221 0.19 9.59 -13.42
N GLU A 222 -0.86 9.49 -12.59
CA GLU A 222 -1.65 10.64 -12.17
C GLU A 222 -0.83 11.53 -11.23
N ALA A 223 -0.94 12.85 -11.38
CA ALA A 223 -0.26 13.81 -10.52
C ALA A 223 -0.66 13.58 -9.04
N HIS A 224 0.33 13.53 -8.15
CA HIS A 224 0.17 13.29 -6.69
C HIS A 224 -0.31 11.88 -6.31
N GLN A 225 -0.13 10.91 -7.21
CA GLN A 225 -0.56 9.51 -7.04
C GLN A 225 0.46 8.51 -7.59
N GLY A 226 1.70 8.93 -7.82
CA GLY A 226 2.78 8.03 -8.19
C GLY A 226 3.87 8.69 -9.02
N VAL A 227 5.10 8.22 -8.77
CA VAL A 227 6.26 8.54 -9.59
C VAL A 227 6.96 7.21 -9.90
N PRO A 228 6.49 6.45 -10.92
CA PRO A 228 7.04 5.14 -11.26
C PRO A 228 8.55 5.15 -11.47
N ASP A 229 9.08 6.24 -12.04
CA ASP A 229 10.52 6.40 -12.26
C ASP A 229 11.32 6.40 -10.95
N GLU A 230 10.76 6.92 -9.85
CA GLU A 230 11.42 6.93 -8.54
C GLU A 230 11.40 5.56 -7.88
N VAL A 231 10.34 4.77 -8.11
CA VAL A 231 10.30 3.35 -7.72
C VAL A 231 11.43 2.60 -8.43
N ILE A 232 11.55 2.79 -9.74
CA ILE A 232 12.59 2.15 -10.57
C ILE A 232 13.98 2.58 -10.12
N ARG A 233 14.17 3.88 -9.86
CA ARG A 233 15.43 4.43 -9.37
C ARG A 233 15.85 3.79 -8.05
N LEU A 234 14.95 3.72 -7.07
CA LEU A 234 15.20 3.06 -5.78
C LEU A 234 15.56 1.58 -5.96
N LEU A 235 14.83 0.86 -6.81
CA LEU A 235 15.10 -0.57 -7.08
C LEU A 235 16.47 -0.81 -7.74
N ARG A 236 16.92 0.13 -8.60
CA ARG A 236 18.18 0.00 -9.35
C ARG A 236 19.39 0.48 -8.58
N GLU A 237 19.26 1.56 -7.82
CA GLU A 237 20.38 2.25 -7.17
C GLU A 237 20.60 1.78 -5.73
N ALA A 238 19.58 1.28 -5.04
CA ALA A 238 19.78 0.67 -3.73
C ALA A 238 20.63 -0.61 -3.85
N PRO A 239 21.48 -0.93 -2.85
CA PRO A 239 22.23 -2.18 -2.83
C PRO A 239 21.32 -3.39 -3.05
N ARG A 240 21.77 -4.39 -3.82
CA ARG A 240 20.98 -5.60 -4.05
C ARG A 240 20.60 -6.28 -2.74
N GLY A 241 19.37 -6.77 -2.67
CA GLY A 241 18.81 -7.37 -1.46
C GLY A 241 18.39 -6.36 -0.39
N THR A 242 18.34 -5.05 -0.70
CA THR A 242 17.79 -4.05 0.23
C THR A 242 16.33 -4.32 0.54
N PHE A 243 15.50 -4.51 -0.49
CA PHE A 243 14.06 -4.66 -0.34
C PHE A 243 13.63 -6.11 -0.49
N ASP A 244 12.77 -6.56 0.43
CA ASP A 244 12.08 -7.84 0.36
C ASP A 244 10.81 -7.74 -0.50
N SER A 245 10.15 -6.58 -0.49
CA SER A 245 8.98 -6.31 -1.32
C SER A 245 8.83 -4.84 -1.74
N ALA A 246 8.11 -4.58 -2.84
CA ALA A 246 7.58 -3.28 -3.19
C ALA A 246 6.04 -3.31 -3.18
N LEU A 247 5.43 -2.53 -2.27
CA LEU A 247 4.01 -2.22 -2.30
C LEU A 247 3.79 -1.08 -3.29
N LEU A 248 3.08 -1.38 -4.37
CA LEU A 248 2.82 -0.52 -5.51
C LEU A 248 1.32 -0.21 -5.54
N ALA A 249 0.97 1.03 -5.21
CA ALA A 249 -0.41 1.49 -5.12
C ALA A 249 -0.87 2.19 -6.41
N GLY A 250 -2.09 1.91 -6.84
CA GLY A 250 -2.80 2.68 -7.88
C GLY A 250 -2.37 2.44 -9.32
N GLY A 251 -1.14 1.95 -9.55
CA GLY A 251 -0.58 1.70 -10.88
C GLY A 251 -0.96 0.38 -11.54
N TRP A 252 -1.66 -0.51 -10.83
CA TRP A 252 -2.07 -1.82 -11.34
C TRP A 252 -3.49 -2.20 -10.89
N ASN A 253 -4.47 -1.84 -11.70
CA ASN A 253 -5.88 -2.20 -11.57
C ASN A 253 -6.56 -2.17 -12.96
N LEU A 254 -7.86 -2.49 -13.03
CA LEU A 254 -8.61 -2.52 -14.30
C LEU A 254 -8.66 -1.17 -15.05
N LEU A 255 -8.35 -0.06 -14.36
CA LEU A 255 -8.42 1.30 -14.88
C LEU A 255 -7.04 1.89 -15.18
N CYS A 256 -5.97 1.40 -14.54
CA CYS A 256 -4.61 1.88 -14.73
C CYS A 256 -3.58 0.74 -14.66
N GLN A 257 -2.70 0.72 -15.66
CA GLN A 257 -1.66 -0.31 -15.87
C GLN A 257 -0.26 0.30 -15.92
N ALA A 258 -0.13 1.57 -15.53
CA ALA A 258 1.09 2.36 -15.58
C ALA A 258 2.25 1.78 -14.75
N GLY A 259 1.95 0.96 -13.74
CA GLY A 259 2.94 0.33 -12.87
C GLY A 259 3.72 -0.81 -13.52
N LEU A 260 3.37 -1.26 -14.74
CA LEU A 260 4.02 -2.39 -15.41
C LEU A 260 5.57 -2.31 -15.42
N PRO A 261 6.20 -1.17 -15.75
CA PRO A 261 7.66 -1.04 -15.69
C PRO A 261 8.24 -1.32 -14.30
N CYS A 262 7.56 -0.88 -13.23
CA CYS A 262 7.98 -1.16 -11.85
C CYS A 262 7.95 -2.66 -11.54
N PHE A 263 6.97 -3.40 -12.06
CA PHE A 263 6.85 -4.85 -11.83
C PHE A 263 8.00 -5.59 -12.53
N VAL A 264 8.33 -5.19 -13.76
CA VAL A 264 9.48 -5.75 -14.50
C VAL A 264 10.79 -5.50 -13.74
N GLU A 265 10.96 -4.31 -13.15
CA GLU A 265 12.15 -4.01 -12.35
C GLU A 265 12.16 -4.76 -11.01
N CYS A 266 11.01 -4.96 -10.36
CA CYS A 266 10.90 -5.80 -9.16
C CYS A 266 11.33 -7.24 -9.47
N GLU A 267 10.84 -7.82 -10.56
CA GLU A 267 11.21 -9.17 -10.99
C GLU A 267 12.72 -9.28 -11.28
N ARG A 268 13.30 -8.29 -11.98
CA ARG A 268 14.76 -8.23 -12.23
C ARG A 268 15.58 -8.13 -10.95
N ALA A 269 15.07 -7.43 -9.94
CA ALA A 269 15.72 -7.25 -8.66
C ALA A 269 15.50 -8.41 -7.66
N GLY A 270 14.60 -9.36 -7.98
CA GLY A 270 14.20 -10.42 -7.06
C GLY A 270 13.35 -9.90 -5.88
N VAL A 271 12.62 -8.81 -6.10
CA VAL A 271 11.77 -8.13 -5.11
C VAL A 271 10.32 -8.56 -5.32
N ALA A 272 9.64 -9.00 -4.26
CA ALA A 272 8.23 -9.38 -4.34
C ALA A 272 7.32 -8.15 -4.54
N VAL A 273 6.22 -8.28 -5.29
CA VAL A 273 5.27 -7.19 -5.51
C VAL A 273 4.05 -7.36 -4.62
N TYR A 274 3.67 -6.26 -3.98
CA TYR A 274 2.42 -6.12 -3.24
C TYR A 274 1.56 -5.11 -4.00
N VAL A 275 0.35 -5.50 -4.41
CA VAL A 275 -0.52 -4.59 -5.18
C VAL A 275 -1.53 -3.91 -4.26
N ALA A 276 -1.63 -2.60 -4.34
CA ALA A 276 -2.62 -1.80 -3.60
C ALA A 276 -3.44 -0.90 -4.54
N GLY A 277 -4.60 -0.44 -4.08
CA GLY A 277 -5.49 0.38 -4.90
C GLY A 277 -6.26 -0.42 -5.96
N VAL A 278 -6.46 -1.72 -5.72
CA VAL A 278 -7.13 -2.68 -6.62
C VAL A 278 -8.49 -2.19 -7.10
N PHE A 279 -9.25 -1.51 -6.23
CA PHE A 279 -10.59 -1.03 -6.54
C PHE A 279 -10.64 0.40 -7.09
N GLY A 280 -9.49 1.00 -7.43
CA GLY A 280 -9.41 2.36 -7.97
C GLY A 280 -10.06 3.39 -7.05
N SER A 281 -9.72 3.39 -5.76
CA SER A 281 -10.33 4.24 -4.72
C SER A 281 -11.84 4.10 -4.53
N GLY A 282 -12.46 3.02 -5.00
CA GLY A 282 -13.87 2.71 -4.77
C GLY A 282 -14.67 2.54 -6.06
N LEU A 283 -14.20 3.06 -7.19
CA LEU A 283 -14.95 3.03 -8.45
C LEU A 283 -15.31 1.61 -8.91
N LEU A 284 -14.43 0.63 -8.68
CA LEU A 284 -14.65 -0.77 -9.09
C LEU A 284 -15.52 -1.56 -8.10
N VAL A 285 -15.97 -0.94 -7.00
CA VAL A 285 -16.87 -1.52 -5.99
C VAL A 285 -18.13 -0.68 -5.79
N GLY A 286 -18.46 0.18 -6.77
CA GLY A 286 -19.70 0.99 -6.77
C GLY A 286 -19.57 2.38 -6.12
N GLY A 287 -18.37 2.77 -5.71
CA GLY A 287 -18.07 4.15 -5.33
C GLY A 287 -17.97 5.08 -6.54
N ASP A 288 -17.77 6.37 -6.30
CA ASP A 288 -17.70 7.40 -7.33
C ASP A 288 -16.34 8.10 -7.40
N THR A 289 -15.34 7.55 -6.71
CA THR A 289 -14.00 8.10 -6.56
C THR A 289 -12.95 7.27 -7.29
N TYR A 290 -11.96 7.94 -7.87
CA TYR A 290 -10.74 7.38 -8.43
C TYR A 290 -9.55 8.22 -7.97
N ALA A 291 -8.47 7.56 -7.53
CA ALA A 291 -7.28 8.22 -7.01
C ALA A 291 -7.62 9.27 -5.91
N TYR A 292 -8.53 8.88 -5.02
CA TYR A 292 -9.07 9.68 -3.90
C TYR A 292 -9.81 10.97 -4.27
N GLN A 293 -10.14 11.16 -5.55
CA GLN A 293 -10.91 12.29 -6.05
C GLN A 293 -12.14 11.79 -6.81
N LYS A 294 -13.05 12.70 -7.19
CA LYS A 294 -14.21 12.36 -8.02
C LYS A 294 -13.72 11.73 -9.33
N ALA A 295 -14.25 10.56 -9.67
CA ALA A 295 -13.84 9.85 -10.87
C ALA A 295 -14.19 10.66 -12.15
N PRO A 296 -13.22 10.88 -13.06
CA PRO A 296 -13.48 11.41 -14.39
C PRO A 296 -14.49 10.54 -15.16
N ALA A 297 -15.34 11.18 -15.99
CA ALA A 297 -16.41 10.50 -16.73
C ALA A 297 -15.90 9.30 -17.56
N HIS A 298 -14.77 9.45 -18.24
CA HIS A 298 -14.18 8.38 -19.05
C HIS A 298 -13.76 7.15 -18.23
N LEU A 299 -13.34 7.32 -16.97
CA LEU A 299 -13.02 6.20 -16.08
C LEU A 299 -14.29 5.55 -15.53
N VAL A 300 -15.35 6.32 -15.29
CA VAL A 300 -16.67 5.78 -14.94
C VAL A 300 -17.20 4.91 -16.09
N GLU A 301 -17.13 5.39 -17.33
CA GLU A 301 -17.50 4.63 -18.52
C GLU A 301 -16.65 3.35 -18.66
N ARG A 302 -15.33 3.45 -18.45
CA ARG A 302 -14.43 2.28 -18.48
C ARG A 302 -14.78 1.26 -17.39
N ALA A 303 -15.12 1.70 -16.18
CA ALA A 303 -15.57 0.81 -15.10
C ALA A 303 -16.90 0.11 -15.45
N GLN A 304 -17.84 0.80 -16.11
CA GLN A 304 -19.09 0.22 -16.59
C GLN A 304 -18.87 -0.82 -17.70
N GLN A 305 -17.92 -0.58 -18.60
CA GLN A 305 -17.53 -1.56 -19.62
C GLN A 305 -16.95 -2.83 -18.98
N TRP A 306 -16.06 -2.68 -18.01
CA TRP A 306 -15.55 -3.81 -17.22
C TRP A 306 -16.65 -4.54 -16.46
N GLY A 307 -17.57 -3.82 -15.82
CA GLY A 307 -18.71 -4.43 -15.12
C GLY A 307 -19.60 -5.22 -16.06
N SER A 308 -19.85 -4.70 -17.27
CA SER A 308 -20.62 -5.40 -18.30
C SER A 308 -19.91 -6.66 -18.80
N LEU A 309 -18.58 -6.60 -18.97
CA LEU A 309 -17.78 -7.77 -19.34
C LEU A 309 -17.79 -8.82 -18.23
N ALA A 310 -17.54 -8.43 -16.98
CA ALA A 310 -17.58 -9.32 -15.82
C ALA A 310 -18.93 -10.06 -15.74
N ALA A 311 -20.04 -9.31 -15.87
CA ALA A 311 -21.39 -9.89 -15.84
C ALA A 311 -21.65 -10.89 -16.98
N ARG A 312 -21.17 -10.63 -18.21
CA ARG A 312 -21.31 -11.59 -19.34
C ARG A 312 -20.58 -12.90 -19.08
N HIS A 313 -19.47 -12.85 -18.34
CA HIS A 313 -18.69 -14.02 -17.93
C HIS A 313 -19.14 -14.62 -16.59
N GLY A 314 -20.21 -14.08 -15.98
CA GLY A 314 -20.76 -14.62 -14.73
C GLY A 314 -19.99 -14.24 -13.47
N HIS A 315 -19.20 -13.16 -13.51
CA HIS A 315 -18.43 -12.68 -12.37
C HIS A 315 -18.84 -11.27 -11.92
N SER A 316 -18.60 -10.98 -10.65
CA SER A 316 -18.67 -9.64 -10.09
C SER A 316 -17.46 -8.79 -10.50
N LEU A 317 -17.68 -7.49 -10.72
CA LEU A 317 -16.59 -6.56 -11.05
C LEU A 317 -15.44 -6.56 -10.00
N PRO A 318 -15.73 -6.59 -8.68
CA PRO A 318 -14.67 -6.65 -7.67
C PRO A 318 -13.84 -7.94 -7.75
N ALA A 319 -14.46 -9.10 -8.00
CA ALA A 319 -13.74 -10.36 -8.16
C ALA A 319 -12.81 -10.33 -9.38
N VAL A 320 -13.25 -9.75 -10.51
CA VAL A 320 -12.41 -9.54 -11.69
C VAL A 320 -11.25 -8.57 -11.39
N ALA A 321 -11.48 -7.51 -10.61
CA ALA A 321 -10.42 -6.60 -10.20
C ALA A 321 -9.36 -7.28 -9.33
N ILE A 322 -9.77 -8.13 -8.39
CA ILE A 322 -8.86 -8.94 -7.56
C ILE A 322 -8.10 -9.95 -8.41
N ALA A 323 -8.77 -10.65 -9.33
CA ALA A 323 -8.13 -11.59 -10.24
C ALA A 323 -7.06 -10.90 -11.10
N PHE A 324 -7.38 -9.70 -11.62
CA PHE A 324 -6.44 -8.88 -12.37
C PHE A 324 -5.19 -8.51 -11.55
N ALA A 325 -5.38 -8.13 -10.29
CA ALA A 325 -4.27 -7.78 -9.40
C ALA A 325 -3.28 -8.93 -9.20
N GLY A 326 -3.78 -10.18 -9.17
CA GLY A 326 -2.98 -11.40 -9.02
C GLY A 326 -2.43 -11.99 -10.32
N LEU A 327 -2.67 -11.39 -11.49
CA LEU A 327 -2.20 -11.95 -12.77
C LEU A 327 -0.67 -12.10 -12.85
N PRO A 328 0.15 -11.08 -12.49
CA PRO A 328 1.60 -11.20 -12.57
C PRO A 328 2.15 -12.11 -11.48
N THR A 329 3.03 -13.05 -11.85
CA THR A 329 3.66 -14.01 -10.92
C THR A 329 4.50 -13.36 -9.82
N CYS A 330 5.06 -12.18 -10.08
CA CYS A 330 5.78 -11.40 -9.08
C CYS A 330 4.88 -10.84 -7.97
N VAL A 331 3.55 -10.82 -8.14
CA VAL A 331 2.61 -10.38 -7.12
C VAL A 331 2.41 -11.47 -6.08
N THR A 332 2.90 -11.23 -4.87
CA THR A 332 2.81 -12.18 -3.76
C THR A 332 1.71 -11.84 -2.77
N ARG A 333 1.24 -10.57 -2.77
CA ARG A 333 0.19 -10.08 -1.86
C ARG A 333 -0.69 -9.04 -2.53
N VAL A 334 -1.95 -9.00 -2.09
CA VAL A 334 -2.92 -8.00 -2.51
C VAL A 334 -3.44 -7.24 -1.29
N VAL A 335 -3.27 -5.91 -1.31
CA VAL A 335 -3.69 -5.01 -0.23
C VAL A 335 -5.09 -4.49 -0.54
N LEU A 336 -6.05 -4.90 0.28
CA LEU A 336 -7.45 -4.49 0.13
C LEU A 336 -7.85 -3.51 1.22
N GLY A 337 -8.52 -2.44 0.82
CA GLY A 337 -9.16 -1.51 1.75
C GLY A 337 -10.46 -2.12 2.27
N MET A 338 -10.59 -2.20 3.59
CA MET A 338 -11.80 -2.66 4.27
C MET A 338 -11.94 -1.90 5.58
N ALA A 339 -13.09 -1.27 5.75
CA ALA A 339 -13.36 -0.38 6.86
C ALA A 339 -14.19 -1.06 7.96
N SER A 340 -14.97 -2.09 7.65
CA SER A 340 -15.83 -2.78 8.62
C SER A 340 -15.71 -4.31 8.51
N ALA A 341 -16.29 -5.04 9.47
CA ALA A 341 -16.35 -6.50 9.43
C ALA A 341 -17.12 -7.01 8.19
N GLU A 342 -18.22 -6.34 7.82
CA GLU A 342 -19.02 -6.70 6.63
C GLU A 342 -18.21 -6.51 5.35
N GLN A 343 -17.36 -5.48 5.28
CA GLN A 343 -16.47 -5.29 4.14
C GLN A 343 -15.34 -6.31 4.08
N VAL A 344 -14.87 -6.80 5.24
CA VAL A 344 -13.92 -7.93 5.28
C VAL A 344 -14.56 -9.16 4.65
N GLU A 345 -15.78 -9.53 5.09
CA GLU A 345 -16.49 -10.70 4.55
C GLU A 345 -16.80 -10.55 3.05
N ALA A 346 -17.26 -9.36 2.62
CA ALA A 346 -17.52 -9.09 1.21
C ALA A 346 -16.24 -9.20 0.36
N ASN A 347 -15.13 -8.63 0.83
CA ASN A 347 -13.85 -8.73 0.13
C ASN A 347 -13.40 -10.19 0.01
N LEU A 348 -13.54 -11.00 1.06
CA LEU A 348 -13.14 -12.40 1.03
C LEU A 348 -14.04 -13.26 0.14
N ALA A 349 -15.33 -12.94 0.04
CA ALA A 349 -16.21 -13.55 -0.94
C ALA A 349 -15.71 -13.26 -2.38
N TRP A 350 -15.29 -12.03 -2.66
CA TRP A 350 -14.70 -11.68 -3.96
C TRP A 350 -13.33 -12.31 -4.20
N VAL A 351 -12.52 -12.51 -3.16
CA VAL A 351 -11.27 -13.28 -3.26
C VAL A 351 -11.57 -14.72 -3.66
N ALA A 352 -12.53 -15.37 -3.01
CA ALA A 352 -12.94 -16.73 -3.36
C ALA A 352 -13.49 -16.80 -4.81
N GLU A 353 -14.29 -15.82 -5.22
CA GLU A 353 -14.83 -15.73 -6.57
C GLU A 353 -13.72 -15.49 -7.62
N SER A 354 -12.70 -14.69 -7.29
CA SER A 354 -11.59 -14.35 -8.20
C SER A 354 -10.84 -15.58 -8.71
N ALA A 355 -10.82 -16.67 -7.93
CA ALA A 355 -10.24 -17.95 -8.28
C ALA A 355 -10.86 -18.60 -9.52
N THR A 356 -12.08 -18.19 -9.88
CA THR A 356 -12.86 -18.77 -10.98
C THR A 356 -12.81 -17.93 -12.26
N VAL A 357 -12.15 -16.77 -12.22
CA VAL A 357 -12.02 -15.88 -13.39
C VAL A 357 -11.07 -16.50 -14.42
N GLY A 358 -11.64 -17.05 -15.48
CA GLY A 358 -10.90 -17.81 -16.50
C GLY A 358 -10.29 -16.97 -17.64
N PRO A 359 -9.46 -17.60 -18.50
CA PRO A 359 -8.76 -16.94 -19.60
C PRO A 359 -9.66 -16.32 -20.67
N ALA A 360 -10.91 -16.80 -20.80
CA ALA A 360 -11.87 -16.29 -21.77
C ALA A 360 -12.23 -14.82 -21.52
N LEU A 361 -12.38 -14.41 -20.26
CA LEU A 361 -12.65 -13.03 -19.89
C LEU A 361 -11.51 -12.11 -20.33
N TRP A 362 -10.26 -12.51 -20.07
CA TRP A 362 -9.10 -11.70 -20.40
C TRP A 362 -8.86 -11.59 -21.91
N ALA A 363 -9.13 -12.67 -22.65
CA ALA A 363 -9.07 -12.65 -24.11
C ALA A 363 -10.10 -11.67 -24.71
N GLU A 364 -11.34 -11.65 -24.21
CA GLU A 364 -12.35 -10.69 -24.63
C GLU A 364 -12.01 -9.26 -24.20
N ALA A 365 -11.48 -9.06 -22.98
CA ALA A 365 -11.02 -7.76 -22.51
C ALA A 365 -9.96 -7.15 -23.43
N ARG A 366 -9.01 -7.98 -23.90
CA ARG A 366 -8.01 -7.55 -24.88
C ARG A 366 -8.63 -7.25 -26.24
N ALA A 367 -9.48 -8.15 -26.75
CA ALA A 367 -10.13 -7.97 -28.05
C ALA A 367 -11.02 -6.71 -28.12
N THR A 368 -11.51 -6.25 -26.96
CA THR A 368 -12.36 -5.06 -26.82
C THR A 368 -11.60 -3.81 -26.36
N GLY A 369 -10.27 -3.87 -26.21
CA GLY A 369 -9.43 -2.72 -25.82
C GLY A 369 -9.51 -2.32 -24.34
N LEU A 370 -10.13 -3.16 -23.49
CA LEU A 370 -10.14 -2.95 -22.04
C LEU A 370 -8.81 -3.35 -21.39
N LEU A 371 -8.05 -4.24 -22.03
CA LEU A 371 -6.76 -4.72 -21.57
C LEU A 371 -5.67 -4.42 -22.60
N GLY A 372 -4.52 -3.89 -22.14
CA GLY A 372 -3.35 -3.65 -22.99
C GLY A 372 -2.84 -4.93 -23.68
N GLU A 373 -2.28 -4.80 -24.88
CA GLU A 373 -1.73 -5.93 -25.64
C GLU A 373 -0.47 -6.49 -24.98
N GLU A 374 0.30 -5.62 -24.34
CA GLU A 374 1.52 -5.91 -23.61
C GLU A 374 1.29 -6.68 -22.31
N ILE A 375 0.06 -6.66 -21.77
CA ILE A 375 -0.24 -7.36 -20.53
C ILE A 375 -0.30 -8.86 -20.79
N PRO A 376 0.57 -9.66 -20.18
CA PRO A 376 0.52 -11.10 -20.33
C PRO A 376 -0.84 -11.69 -19.90
N LEU A 377 -1.32 -12.72 -20.62
CA LEU A 377 -2.51 -13.48 -20.23
C LEU A 377 -2.14 -14.86 -19.69
N PRO A 378 -2.95 -15.40 -18.75
CA PRO A 378 -2.86 -16.79 -18.35
C PRO A 378 -3.07 -17.73 -19.54
N SER A 379 -2.15 -18.68 -19.65
CA SER A 379 -2.18 -19.72 -20.68
C SER A 379 -3.25 -20.79 -20.44
N LYS A 380 -3.81 -20.86 -19.22
CA LYS A 380 -4.85 -21.81 -18.80
C LYS A 380 -5.83 -21.18 -17.83
#